data_AF-A0A550H4W4-F1
#
_entry.id   AF-A0A550H4W4-F1
#
_cell.length_a   1.000
_cell.length_b   1.000
_cell.length_c   1.000
_cell.angle_alpha   90.00
_cell.angle_beta   90.00
_cell.angle_gamma   90.00
#
_symmetry.space_group_name_H-M   'P 1'
#
loop_
_entity.id
_entity.type
_entity.pdbx_description
1 polymer ?
#
loop_
_entity_poly.entity_id
_entity_poly.type
_entity_poly.pdbx_seq_one_letter_code
_entity_poly.pdbx_strand_id
1 'polypeptide(L)'
;KMVVEGVSDLWNKVAENLDHPDSLSYNIDIDEPAKNIQLKTITKQVQSGFVPNNQNITIEVGHELIVIHSCYGTRINQTLGRLLAALLTSQLGREIVFHADQYRILFRFERGGGYAIGEALYEGLRQLEASHMDELLEIILLRSPYFARRFLHVARRFGVISHSASLKSSQLLRLMQYFTGTPIIEEALREFYVDKLDIPNTRALLVAIQAKEIEVQKIHQPRPSPFARQILARFGEFLEPEIPESYILEQTKKRLLNRKVRLVCLHCGQWSSVRTIKHLDDHPHCKKCASRLIAGVFPTDELLQKAIRRHRAGQRLSTEEQTALRKGRENAEVVLNYGKPALIAMAGRGVGPTVVKRILAGSHERPESEFYRLILENEKQFIRTREWWAEAKP
;
A
#
# COMPACT_ATOMS: atom_id res chain seq x y z
N LYS A 1 25.41 14.86 -6.14
CA LYS A 1 25.76 13.43 -5.99
C LYS A 1 26.07 13.06 -4.53
N MET A 2 27.18 13.53 -3.96
CA MET A 2 27.63 13.16 -2.59
C MET A 2 26.56 13.11 -1.48
N VAL A 3 25.69 14.13 -1.36
CA VAL A 3 24.72 14.19 -0.25
C VAL A 3 23.60 13.15 -0.41
N VAL A 4 23.16 12.87 -1.63
CA VAL A 4 22.04 11.94 -1.87
C VAL A 4 22.53 10.49 -1.83
N GLU A 5 23.73 10.24 -2.36
CA GLU A 5 24.42 8.94 -2.22
C GLU A 5 24.68 8.61 -0.75
N GLY A 6 25.17 9.58 0.05
CA GLY A 6 25.39 9.36 1.49
C GLY A 6 24.12 9.02 2.29
N VAL A 7 22.96 9.58 1.92
CA VAL A 7 21.67 9.26 2.57
C VAL A 7 21.13 7.89 2.13
N SER A 8 21.34 7.52 0.87
CA SER A 8 21.04 6.17 0.37
C SER A 8 21.88 5.11 1.09
N ASP A 9 23.18 5.36 1.22
CA ASP A 9 24.11 4.46 1.93
C ASP A 9 23.75 4.31 3.40
N LEU A 10 23.32 5.41 4.03
CA LEU A 10 22.79 5.41 5.38
C LEU A 10 21.58 4.48 5.51
N TRP A 11 20.61 4.55 4.60
CA TRP A 11 19.43 3.69 4.63
C TRP A 11 19.79 2.21 4.48
N ASN A 12 20.72 1.87 3.59
CA ASN A 12 21.20 0.50 3.40
C ASN A 12 21.89 -0.03 4.66
N LYS A 13 22.79 0.76 5.26
CA LYS A 13 23.48 0.36 6.51
C LYS A 13 22.53 0.11 7.66
N VAL A 14 21.48 0.94 7.81
CA VAL A 14 20.43 0.71 8.81
C VAL A 14 19.64 -0.57 8.50
N ALA A 15 19.33 -0.82 7.23
CA ALA A 15 18.59 -2.01 6.81
C ALA A 15 19.36 -3.31 7.06
N GLU A 16 20.69 -3.30 6.89
CA GLU A 16 21.57 -4.45 7.14
C GLU A 16 21.73 -4.78 8.64
N ASN A 17 21.55 -3.80 9.54
CA ASN A 17 21.81 -3.93 10.98
C ASN A 17 20.53 -3.85 11.83
N LEU A 18 19.39 -4.32 11.30
CA LEU A 18 18.08 -4.21 11.95
C LEU A 18 17.97 -4.87 13.32
N ASP A 19 18.77 -5.92 13.59
CA ASP A 19 18.77 -6.65 14.86
C ASP A 19 19.56 -5.92 15.96
N HIS A 20 20.43 -4.98 15.58
CA HIS A 20 21.26 -4.18 16.48
C HIS A 20 21.32 -2.71 16.03
N PRO A 21 20.20 -1.97 16.04
CA PRO A 21 20.17 -0.59 15.55
C PRO A 21 21.07 0.37 16.35
N ASP A 22 21.40 0.02 17.60
CA ASP A 22 22.27 0.81 18.48
C ASP A 22 23.77 0.66 18.18
N SER A 23 24.18 -0.37 17.42
CA SER A 23 25.59 -0.58 17.05
C SER A 23 26.06 0.32 15.90
N LEU A 24 25.13 1.01 15.25
CA LEU A 24 25.42 1.94 14.17
C LEU A 24 25.95 3.26 14.74
N SER A 25 27.28 3.33 14.90
CA SER A 25 27.99 4.58 15.19
C SER A 25 27.96 5.48 13.94
N TYR A 26 26.89 6.26 13.78
CA TYR A 26 26.90 7.35 12.83
C TYR A 26 27.63 8.55 13.45
N ASN A 27 28.67 9.05 12.79
CA ASN A 27 29.26 10.37 13.08
C ASN A 27 28.30 11.48 12.59
N ILE A 28 27.06 11.45 13.05
CA ILE A 28 26.09 12.50 12.78
C ILE A 28 25.57 12.96 14.13
N ASP A 29 25.84 14.23 14.44
CA ASP A 29 25.45 14.89 15.68
C ASP A 29 23.94 15.17 15.61
N ILE A 30 23.13 14.17 16.00
CA ILE A 30 21.66 14.22 15.98
C ILE A 30 21.16 13.96 17.41
N ASP A 31 20.11 14.66 17.81
CA ASP A 31 19.41 14.39 19.06
C ASP A 31 18.80 12.98 19.09
N GLU A 32 18.87 12.33 20.25
CA GLU A 32 18.33 10.98 20.46
C GLU A 32 16.86 10.80 20.01
N PRO A 33 15.94 11.75 20.25
CA PRO A 33 14.57 11.66 19.74
C PRO A 33 14.50 11.57 18.21
N ALA A 34 15.20 12.43 17.47
CA ALA A 34 15.18 12.39 16.01
C ALA A 34 15.84 11.12 15.46
N LYS A 35 16.94 10.65 16.07
CA LYS A 35 17.57 9.37 15.73
C LYS A 35 16.56 8.22 15.84
N ASN A 36 15.82 8.15 16.94
CA ASN A 36 14.79 7.13 17.17
C ASN A 36 13.64 7.18 16.15
N ILE A 37 13.18 8.39 15.78
CA ILE A 37 12.15 8.56 14.74
C ILE A 37 12.66 8.04 13.39
N GLN A 38 13.90 8.35 13.04
CA GLN A 38 14.49 7.96 11.78
C GLN A 38 14.72 6.46 11.67
N LEU A 39 15.31 5.84 12.72
CA LEU A 39 15.45 4.39 12.80
C LEU A 39 14.10 3.68 12.68
N LYS A 40 13.09 4.11 13.44
CA LYS A 40 11.73 3.55 13.37
C LYS A 40 11.12 3.68 11.97
N THR A 41 11.38 4.78 11.26
CA THR A 41 10.89 4.99 9.89
C THR A 41 11.55 4.03 8.92
N ILE A 42 12.89 3.88 9.00
CA ILE A 42 13.65 2.96 8.15
C ILE A 42 13.27 1.50 8.45
N THR A 43 13.13 1.11 9.72
CA THR A 43 12.69 -0.24 10.09
C THR A 43 11.33 -0.60 9.49
N LYS A 44 10.35 0.32 9.58
CA LYS A 44 9.05 0.13 8.93
C LYS A 44 9.16 0.05 7.40
N GLN A 45 10.10 0.79 6.81
CA GLN A 45 10.35 0.77 5.38
C GLN A 45 10.90 -0.59 4.95
N VAL A 46 11.86 -1.15 5.68
CA VAL A 46 12.39 -2.50 5.41
C VAL A 46 11.29 -3.55 5.54
N GLN A 47 10.41 -3.43 6.54
CA GLN A 47 9.22 -4.28 6.67
C GLN A 47 8.25 -4.19 5.49
N SER A 48 8.30 -3.10 4.71
CA SER A 48 7.55 -2.95 3.46
C SER A 48 8.17 -3.72 2.30
N GLY A 49 9.35 -4.33 2.48
CA GLY A 49 9.97 -5.27 1.55
C GLY A 49 10.98 -4.65 0.58
N PHE A 50 11.35 -3.38 0.75
CA PHE A 50 12.34 -2.72 -0.10
C PHE A 50 12.98 -1.50 0.57
N VAL A 51 14.23 -1.21 0.20
CA VAL A 51 14.94 0.02 0.55
C VAL A 51 15.52 0.62 -0.73
N PRO A 52 15.06 1.82 -1.14
CA PRO A 52 15.59 2.49 -2.32
C PRO A 52 17.05 2.87 -2.13
N ASN A 53 17.84 2.74 -3.20
CA ASN A 53 19.22 3.20 -3.20
C ASN A 53 19.63 3.77 -4.57
N ASN A 54 20.91 4.10 -4.74
CA ASN A 54 21.49 4.64 -5.98
C ASN A 54 21.77 3.60 -7.08
N GLN A 55 21.50 2.32 -6.83
CA GLN A 55 21.61 1.22 -7.80
C GLN A 55 20.23 0.64 -8.17
N ASN A 56 19.21 0.88 -7.34
CA ASN A 56 17.90 0.26 -7.46
C ASN A 56 16.79 1.33 -7.36
N ILE A 57 16.24 1.70 -8.52
CA ILE A 57 15.04 2.55 -8.61
C ILE A 57 13.81 1.68 -8.38
N THR A 58 12.97 2.08 -7.44
CA THR A 58 11.76 1.33 -7.10
C THR A 58 10.51 2.12 -7.45
N ILE A 59 9.65 1.56 -8.30
CA ILE A 59 8.34 2.09 -8.64
C ILE A 59 7.31 1.47 -7.70
N GLU A 60 6.88 2.24 -6.71
CA GLU A 60 5.82 1.86 -5.79
C GLU A 60 4.46 2.19 -6.38
N VAL A 61 3.73 1.15 -6.77
CA VAL A 61 2.43 1.24 -7.44
C VAL A 61 1.31 1.11 -6.41
N GLY A 62 0.60 2.22 -6.19
CA GLY A 62 -0.64 2.28 -5.42
C GLY A 62 -1.89 2.39 -6.31
N HIS A 63 -3.06 2.53 -5.67
CA HIS A 63 -4.34 2.59 -6.38
C HIS A 63 -4.61 3.91 -7.11
N GLU A 64 -4.20 5.05 -6.53
CA GLU A 64 -4.45 6.42 -7.04
C GLU A 64 -3.18 7.29 -7.14
N LEU A 65 -2.05 6.70 -6.75
CA LEU A 65 -0.75 7.34 -6.76
C LEU A 65 0.33 6.32 -7.04
N ILE A 66 1.40 6.78 -7.67
CA ILE A 66 2.63 6.01 -7.89
C ILE A 66 3.79 6.86 -7.38
N VAL A 67 4.69 6.23 -6.63
CA VAL A 67 5.92 6.88 -6.15
C VAL A 67 7.12 6.16 -6.72
N ILE A 68 7.90 6.86 -7.53
CA ILE A 68 9.21 6.40 -7.98
C ILE A 68 10.22 6.82 -6.92
N HIS A 69 10.80 5.87 -6.21
CA HIS A 69 11.90 6.11 -5.29
C HIS A 69 13.21 6.13 -6.08
N SER A 70 13.80 7.32 -6.16
CA SER A 70 14.90 7.71 -7.04
C SER A 70 15.86 8.63 -6.28
N CYS A 71 16.94 8.06 -5.76
CA CYS A 71 17.94 8.74 -4.92
C CYS A 71 18.99 9.50 -5.76
N TYR A 72 18.57 10.31 -6.73
CA TYR A 72 19.47 11.08 -7.60
C TYR A 72 19.37 12.61 -7.42
N GLY A 73 18.51 13.08 -6.52
CA GLY A 73 18.38 14.50 -6.19
C GLY A 73 17.32 15.23 -7.00
N THR A 74 16.93 16.41 -6.51
CA THR A 74 15.72 17.11 -6.99
C THR A 74 15.79 17.47 -8.46
N ARG A 75 16.94 17.93 -8.98
CA ARG A 75 17.05 18.38 -10.37
C ARG A 75 16.91 17.22 -11.36
N ILE A 76 17.54 16.07 -11.08
CA ILE A 76 17.40 14.85 -11.89
C ILE A 76 15.95 14.35 -11.81
N ASN A 77 15.39 14.28 -10.60
CA ASN A 77 14.01 13.84 -10.38
C ASN A 77 12.99 14.78 -11.04
N GLN A 78 13.26 16.09 -11.11
CA GLN A 78 12.44 17.05 -11.85
C GLN A 78 12.53 16.84 -13.36
N THR A 79 13.72 16.57 -13.91
CA THR A 79 13.88 16.25 -15.34
C THR A 79 13.12 14.97 -15.69
N LEU A 80 13.36 13.90 -14.93
CA LEU A 80 12.77 12.58 -15.14
C LEU A 80 11.24 12.62 -14.97
N GLY A 81 10.75 13.29 -13.93
CA GLY A 81 9.33 13.46 -13.67
C GLY A 81 8.60 14.15 -14.83
N ARG A 82 9.21 15.17 -15.46
CA ARG A 82 8.63 15.86 -16.63
C ARG A 82 8.56 14.96 -17.85
N LEU A 83 9.64 14.25 -18.15
CA LEU A 83 9.72 13.33 -19.29
C LEU A 83 8.66 12.23 -19.15
N LEU A 84 8.58 11.60 -17.99
CA LEU A 84 7.61 10.54 -17.71
C LEU A 84 6.17 11.07 -17.70
N ALA A 85 5.91 12.25 -17.10
CA ALA A 85 4.58 12.86 -17.13
C ALA A 85 4.13 13.15 -18.57
N ALA A 86 5.03 13.57 -19.45
CA ALA A 86 4.73 13.83 -20.85
C ALA A 86 4.44 12.55 -21.62
N LEU A 87 5.22 11.48 -21.40
CA LEU A 87 4.95 10.16 -21.97
C LEU A 87 3.56 9.65 -21.56
N LEU A 88 3.24 9.72 -20.26
CA LEU A 88 1.93 9.31 -19.76
C LEU A 88 0.79 10.19 -20.31
N THR A 89 1.01 11.51 -20.43
CA THR A 89 0.01 12.42 -20.98
C THR A 89 -0.30 12.09 -22.44
N SER A 90 0.73 11.73 -23.22
CA SER A 90 0.57 11.29 -24.61
C SER A 90 -0.24 10.00 -24.72
N GLN A 91 0.00 9.03 -23.82
CA GLN A 91 -0.69 7.74 -23.82
C GLN A 91 -2.12 7.81 -23.27
N LEU A 92 -2.35 8.60 -22.22
CA LEU A 92 -3.62 8.65 -21.49
C LEU A 92 -4.55 9.76 -21.97
N GLY A 93 -4.06 10.69 -22.79
CA GLY A 93 -4.83 11.83 -23.30
C GLY A 93 -5.25 12.85 -22.23
N ARG A 94 -4.66 12.78 -21.02
CA ARG A 94 -4.94 13.67 -19.89
C ARG A 94 -3.65 14.09 -19.21
N GLU A 95 -3.61 15.33 -18.71
CA GLU A 95 -2.45 15.87 -18.01
C GLU A 95 -2.21 15.10 -16.72
N ILE A 96 -0.97 14.66 -16.50
CA ILE A 96 -0.55 13.98 -15.27
C ILE A 96 0.26 14.94 -14.41
N VAL A 97 -0.24 15.19 -13.20
CA VAL A 97 0.45 15.99 -12.20
C VAL A 97 1.50 15.14 -11.50
N PHE A 98 2.71 15.69 -11.39
CA PHE A 98 3.79 15.08 -10.63
C PHE A 98 4.44 16.08 -9.67
N HIS A 99 5.02 15.55 -8.60
CA HIS A 99 5.89 16.27 -7.67
C HIS A 99 7.20 15.51 -7.51
N ALA A 100 8.30 16.22 -7.33
CA ALA A 100 9.61 15.61 -7.15
C ALA A 100 10.37 16.27 -6.00
N ASP A 101 11.00 15.44 -5.17
CA ASP A 101 11.95 15.84 -4.13
C ASP A 101 13.33 15.20 -4.40
N GLN A 102 14.23 15.28 -3.42
CA GLN A 102 15.59 14.75 -3.52
C GLN A 102 15.66 13.22 -3.73
N TYR A 103 14.61 12.49 -3.35
CA TYR A 103 14.62 11.04 -3.24
C TYR A 103 13.46 10.37 -4.00
N ARG A 104 12.45 11.12 -4.43
CA ARG A 104 11.18 10.57 -4.91
C ARG A 104 10.54 11.43 -5.99
N ILE A 105 9.76 10.77 -6.85
CA ILE A 105 8.85 11.37 -7.82
C ILE A 105 7.46 10.79 -7.56
N LEU A 106 6.51 11.63 -7.18
CA LEU A 106 5.12 11.29 -6.94
C LEU A 106 4.31 11.63 -8.20
N PHE A 107 3.61 10.65 -8.74
CA PHE A 107 2.57 10.82 -9.77
C PHE A 107 1.19 10.60 -9.12
N ARG A 108 0.26 11.53 -9.38
CA ARG A 108 -1.13 11.42 -8.92
C ARG A 108 -2.06 11.32 -10.13
N PHE A 109 -3.13 10.56 -9.97
CA PHE A 109 -4.12 10.37 -11.02
C PHE A 109 -5.53 10.26 -10.42
N GLU A 110 -6.49 10.80 -11.15
CA GLU A 110 -7.89 10.75 -10.75
C GLU A 110 -8.48 9.38 -11.12
N ARG A 111 -8.94 8.65 -10.08
CA ARG A 111 -9.71 7.39 -10.09
C ARG A 111 -9.13 6.24 -10.93
N GLY A 112 -8.57 5.24 -10.24
CA GLY A 112 -8.25 3.91 -10.79
C GLY A 112 -7.12 3.89 -11.84
N GLY A 113 -6.72 2.68 -12.25
CA GLY A 113 -5.73 2.49 -13.31
C GLY A 113 -4.26 2.53 -12.86
N GLY A 114 -3.98 2.61 -11.56
CA GLY A 114 -2.61 2.67 -11.03
C GLY A 114 -1.70 1.53 -11.50
N TYR A 115 -2.24 0.32 -11.70
CA TYR A 115 -1.49 -0.79 -12.27
C TYR A 115 -1.00 -0.49 -13.70
N ALA A 116 -1.91 -0.12 -14.60
CA ALA A 116 -1.57 0.18 -16.00
C ALA A 116 -0.62 1.39 -16.13
N ILE A 117 -0.82 2.42 -15.30
CA ILE A 117 0.08 3.58 -15.26
C ILE A 117 1.45 3.18 -14.70
N GLY A 118 1.50 2.30 -13.70
CA GLY A 118 2.73 1.75 -13.15
C GLY A 118 3.52 0.95 -14.19
N GLU A 119 2.83 0.15 -15.00
CA GLU A 119 3.41 -0.54 -16.16
C GLU A 119 3.96 0.45 -17.17
N ALA A 120 3.18 1.48 -17.54
CA ALA A 120 3.62 2.51 -18.48
C ALA A 120 4.84 3.30 -17.99
N LEU A 121 4.90 3.63 -16.69
CA LEU A 121 6.06 4.30 -16.09
C LEU A 121 7.30 3.40 -16.06
N TYR A 122 7.11 2.11 -15.80
CA TYR A 122 8.18 1.12 -15.82
C TYR A 122 8.79 0.96 -17.20
N GLU A 123 7.95 0.77 -18.22
CA GLU A 123 8.40 0.69 -19.61
C GLU A 123 8.99 2.02 -20.06
N GLY A 124 8.36 3.15 -19.71
CA GLY A 124 8.86 4.49 -20.00
C GLY A 124 10.27 4.72 -19.46
N LEU A 125 10.55 4.31 -18.22
CA LEU A 125 11.89 4.43 -17.64
C LEU A 125 12.96 3.59 -18.36
N ARG A 126 12.58 2.42 -18.88
CA ARG A 126 13.51 1.51 -19.55
C ARG A 126 13.71 1.83 -21.02
N GLN A 127 12.70 2.38 -21.67
CA GLN A 127 12.68 2.62 -23.12
C GLN A 127 13.02 4.07 -23.49
N LEU A 128 12.98 5.01 -22.54
CA LEU A 128 13.29 6.41 -22.83
C LEU A 128 14.77 6.58 -23.19
N GLU A 129 15.02 6.83 -24.48
CA GLU A 129 16.36 7.10 -24.99
C GLU A 129 16.83 8.51 -24.66
N ALA A 130 18.10 8.61 -24.23
CA ALA A 130 18.66 9.89 -23.84
C ALA A 130 18.98 10.84 -25.01
N SER A 131 18.97 10.33 -26.24
CA SER A 131 19.09 11.08 -27.51
C SER A 131 17.90 12.02 -27.73
N HIS A 132 16.67 11.54 -27.47
CA HIS A 132 15.44 12.29 -27.71
C HIS A 132 15.09 13.27 -26.57
N MET A 133 15.88 13.30 -25.50
CA MET A 133 15.52 14.04 -24.28
C MET A 133 15.42 15.55 -24.51
N ASP A 134 16.35 16.14 -25.27
CA ASP A 134 16.40 17.60 -25.47
C ASP A 134 15.18 18.10 -26.25
N GLU A 135 14.84 17.43 -27.35
CA GLU A 135 13.65 17.72 -28.18
C GLU A 135 12.36 17.53 -27.39
N LEU A 136 12.25 16.44 -26.62
CA LEU A 136 11.08 16.20 -25.76
C LEU A 136 10.93 17.29 -24.69
N LEU A 137 12.02 17.65 -24.00
CA LEU A 137 11.98 18.69 -22.98
C LEU A 137 11.56 20.04 -23.54
N GLU A 138 12.05 20.42 -24.73
CA GLU A 138 11.66 21.65 -25.38
C GLU A 138 10.14 21.68 -25.66
N ILE A 139 9.60 20.61 -26.28
CA ILE A 139 8.16 20.49 -26.56
C ILE A 139 7.33 20.58 -25.26
N ILE A 140 7.79 19.93 -24.19
CA ILE A 140 7.11 19.93 -22.88
C ILE A 140 7.14 21.32 -22.26
N LEU A 141 8.29 22.00 -22.26
CA LEU A 141 8.46 23.29 -21.63
C LEU A 141 7.71 24.39 -22.36
N LEU A 142 7.63 24.36 -23.69
CA LEU A 142 6.86 25.32 -24.46
C LEU A 142 5.35 25.32 -24.15
N ARG A 143 4.85 24.25 -23.52
CA ARG A 143 3.45 24.14 -23.06
C ARG A 143 3.28 24.34 -21.56
N SER A 144 4.38 24.53 -20.82
CA SER A 144 4.39 24.58 -19.35
C SER A 144 4.09 25.99 -18.82
N PRO A 145 3.04 26.16 -17.99
CA PRO A 145 2.79 27.44 -17.30
C PRO A 145 3.96 27.88 -16.42
N TYR A 146 4.74 26.93 -15.90
CA TYR A 146 5.90 27.21 -15.07
C TYR A 146 7.07 27.77 -15.89
N PHE A 147 7.26 27.27 -17.11
CA PHE A 147 8.23 27.83 -18.06
C PHE A 147 7.77 29.19 -18.60
N ALA A 148 6.46 29.39 -18.79
CA ALA A 148 5.90 30.67 -19.26
C ALA A 148 6.27 31.86 -18.38
N ARG A 149 6.42 31.65 -17.06
CA ARG A 149 6.96 32.68 -16.16
C ARG A 149 8.43 32.97 -16.45
N ARG A 150 9.26 31.95 -16.68
CA ARG A 150 10.67 32.13 -17.04
C ARG A 150 10.79 32.91 -18.34
N PHE A 151 10.03 32.53 -19.37
CA PHE A 151 9.94 33.28 -20.63
C PHE A 151 9.61 34.76 -20.40
N LEU A 152 8.61 35.08 -19.56
CA LEU A 152 8.25 36.47 -19.26
C LEU A 152 9.42 37.26 -18.67
N HIS A 153 10.21 36.66 -17.77
CA HIS A 153 11.39 37.31 -17.20
C HIS A 153 12.46 37.60 -18.27
N VAL A 154 12.73 36.63 -19.16
CA VAL A 154 13.67 36.82 -20.26
C VAL A 154 13.16 37.88 -21.24
N ALA A 155 11.91 37.77 -21.70
CA ALA A 155 11.30 38.71 -22.65
C ALA A 155 11.28 40.16 -22.13
N ARG A 156 11.15 40.35 -20.80
CA ARG A 156 11.28 41.66 -20.15
C ARG A 156 12.72 42.19 -20.17
N ARG A 157 13.72 41.34 -19.95
CA ARG A 157 15.14 41.73 -20.07
C ARG A 157 15.52 42.08 -21.51
N PHE A 158 14.93 41.41 -22.48
CA PHE A 158 15.08 41.73 -23.90
C PHE A 158 14.26 42.95 -24.35
N GLY A 159 13.46 43.55 -23.47
CA GLY A 159 12.66 44.75 -23.76
C GLY A 159 11.41 44.51 -24.64
N VAL A 160 11.09 43.26 -24.96
CA VAL A 160 9.96 42.90 -25.83
C VAL A 160 8.63 42.98 -25.09
N ILE A 161 8.65 42.74 -23.77
CA ILE A 161 7.47 42.86 -22.91
C ILE A 161 7.76 43.92 -21.86
N SER A 162 6.86 44.89 -21.71
CA SER A 162 6.94 45.90 -20.65
C SER A 162 6.84 45.27 -19.25
N HIS A 163 7.56 45.84 -18.28
CA HIS A 163 7.43 45.48 -16.87
C HIS A 163 6.03 45.76 -16.30
N SER A 164 5.33 46.76 -16.85
CA SER A 164 3.95 47.11 -16.46
C SER A 164 2.88 46.20 -17.06
N ALA A 165 3.24 45.37 -18.06
CA ALA A 165 2.28 44.48 -18.69
C ALA A 165 1.92 43.31 -17.75
N SER A 166 0.63 43.22 -17.41
CA SER A 166 0.06 42.08 -16.68
C SER A 166 -0.51 41.08 -17.66
N LEU A 167 0.15 39.92 -17.79
CA LEU A 167 -0.24 38.87 -18.72
C LEU A 167 -0.69 37.63 -17.94
N LYS A 168 -1.86 37.10 -18.30
CA LYS A 168 -2.36 35.82 -17.79
C LYS A 168 -1.50 34.67 -18.34
N SER A 169 -1.45 33.55 -17.61
CA SER A 169 -0.69 32.36 -18.04
C SER A 169 -1.07 31.88 -19.45
N SER A 170 -2.36 31.92 -19.81
CA SER A 170 -2.82 31.55 -21.15
C SER A 170 -2.32 32.49 -22.26
N GLN A 171 -2.14 33.78 -21.97
CA GLN A 171 -1.58 34.75 -22.91
C GLN A 171 -0.07 34.53 -23.09
N LEU A 172 0.64 34.24 -21.99
CA LEU A 172 2.08 33.93 -22.05
C LEU A 172 2.36 32.69 -22.88
N LEU A 173 1.58 31.61 -22.69
CA LEU A 173 1.73 30.39 -23.47
C LEU A 173 1.52 30.62 -24.97
N ARG A 174 0.53 31.45 -25.34
CA ARG A 174 0.32 31.84 -26.74
C ARG A 174 1.48 32.68 -27.28
N LEU A 175 1.98 33.64 -26.50
CA LEU A 175 3.12 34.48 -26.91
C LEU A 175 4.37 33.65 -27.17
N MET A 176 4.69 32.69 -26.29
CA MET A 176 5.86 31.84 -26.46
C MET A 176 5.90 31.10 -27.80
N GLN A 177 4.74 30.70 -28.34
CA GLN A 177 4.68 30.04 -29.65
C GLN A 177 5.19 30.96 -30.77
N TYR A 178 4.93 32.26 -30.71
CA TYR A 178 5.46 33.23 -31.68
C TYR A 178 6.96 33.50 -31.54
N PHE A 179 7.52 33.27 -30.36
CA PHE A 179 8.95 33.46 -30.07
C PHE A 179 9.77 32.16 -30.17
N THR A 180 9.15 31.05 -30.59
CA THR A 180 9.86 29.77 -30.77
C THR A 180 10.93 29.94 -31.85
N GLY A 181 12.15 29.45 -31.59
CA GLY A 181 13.32 29.67 -32.47
C GLY A 181 13.93 31.07 -32.39
N THR A 182 13.53 31.89 -31.42
CA THR A 182 14.19 33.18 -31.15
C THR A 182 15.17 33.07 -29.99
N PRO A 183 16.19 33.95 -29.90
CA PRO A 183 17.15 33.98 -28.79
C PRO A 183 16.48 34.13 -27.40
N ILE A 184 15.26 34.66 -27.35
CA ILE A 184 14.49 34.83 -26.11
C ILE A 184 14.06 33.47 -25.56
N ILE A 185 13.57 32.57 -26.41
CA ILE A 185 13.19 31.21 -26.00
C ILE A 185 14.44 30.37 -25.71
N GLU A 186 15.49 30.48 -26.54
CA GLU A 186 16.75 29.78 -26.32
C GLU A 186 17.37 30.13 -24.96
N GLU A 187 17.44 31.42 -24.62
CA GLU A 187 17.95 31.86 -23.32
C GLU A 187 17.03 31.44 -22.17
N ALA A 188 15.71 31.49 -22.36
CA ALA A 188 14.77 31.01 -21.35
C ALA A 188 14.93 29.51 -21.08
N LEU A 189 15.09 28.69 -22.12
CA LEU A 189 15.37 27.25 -22.02
C LEU A 189 16.71 27.02 -21.31
N ARG A 190 17.77 27.72 -21.73
CA ARG A 190 19.11 27.62 -21.12
C ARG A 190 19.07 27.92 -19.62
N GLU A 191 18.45 29.03 -19.21
CA GLU A 191 18.30 29.36 -17.79
C GLU A 191 17.46 28.31 -17.06
N PHE A 192 16.38 27.82 -17.68
CA PHE A 192 15.52 26.82 -17.05
C PHE A 192 16.26 25.49 -16.84
N TYR A 193 17.05 25.05 -17.82
CA TYR A 193 17.87 23.86 -17.74
C TYR A 193 18.92 23.97 -16.64
N VAL A 194 19.57 25.13 -16.52
CA VAL A 194 20.59 25.37 -15.49
C VAL A 194 19.98 25.52 -14.09
N ASP A 195 18.82 26.14 -13.95
CA ASP A 195 18.24 26.45 -12.64
C ASP A 195 17.43 25.29 -12.06
N LYS A 196 16.71 24.54 -12.92
CA LYS A 196 15.67 23.59 -12.47
C LYS A 196 15.95 22.15 -12.83
N LEU A 197 16.66 21.89 -13.91
CA LEU A 197 16.87 20.54 -14.45
C LEU A 197 18.34 20.13 -14.34
N ASP A 198 18.63 18.86 -14.56
CA ASP A 198 20.01 18.35 -14.66
C ASP A 198 20.10 17.39 -15.84
N ILE A 199 20.18 17.97 -17.02
CA ILE A 199 20.18 17.24 -18.30
C ILE A 199 21.37 16.27 -18.40
N PRO A 200 22.64 16.67 -18.15
CA PRO A 200 23.78 15.77 -18.33
C PRO A 200 23.71 14.53 -17.43
N ASN A 201 23.37 14.71 -16.15
CA ASN A 201 23.30 13.56 -15.24
C ASN A 201 22.02 12.73 -15.45
N THR A 202 20.92 13.34 -15.90
CA THR A 202 19.72 12.56 -16.29
C THR A 202 20.01 11.70 -17.51
N ARG A 203 20.75 12.21 -18.51
CA ARG A 203 21.21 11.42 -19.67
C ARG A 203 22.07 10.24 -19.23
N ALA A 204 23.05 10.47 -18.35
CA ALA A 204 23.88 9.39 -17.80
C ALA A 204 23.04 8.34 -17.05
N LEU A 205 22.05 8.78 -16.26
CA LEU A 205 21.14 7.89 -15.55
C LEU A 205 20.33 7.00 -16.50
N LEU A 206 19.74 7.57 -17.55
CA LEU A 206 18.98 6.81 -18.54
C LEU A 206 19.85 5.78 -19.26
N VAL A 207 21.08 6.15 -19.63
CA VAL A 207 22.05 5.21 -20.24
C VAL A 207 22.37 4.05 -19.28
N ALA A 208 22.62 4.33 -18.01
CA ALA A 208 22.90 3.30 -17.01
C ALA A 208 21.69 2.37 -16.75
N ILE A 209 20.46 2.91 -16.78
CA ILE A 209 19.22 2.10 -16.71
C ILE A 209 19.12 1.18 -17.93
N GLN A 210 19.37 1.70 -19.14
CA GLN A 210 19.33 0.91 -20.38
C GLN A 210 20.41 -0.19 -20.41
N ALA A 211 21.61 0.11 -19.91
CA ALA A 211 22.70 -0.84 -19.73
C ALA A 211 22.45 -1.86 -18.61
N LYS A 212 21.36 -1.72 -17.84
CA LYS A 212 21.01 -2.53 -16.65
C LYS A 212 22.04 -2.43 -15.52
N GLU A 213 22.82 -1.36 -15.48
CA GLU A 213 23.71 -1.03 -14.34
C GLU A 213 22.89 -0.54 -13.15
N ILE A 214 21.74 0.10 -13.43
CA ILE A 214 20.76 0.51 -12.42
C ILE A 214 19.50 -0.33 -12.62
N GLU A 215 19.14 -1.08 -11.60
CA GLU A 215 17.96 -1.93 -11.60
C GLU A 215 16.70 -1.07 -11.41
N VAL A 216 15.69 -1.32 -12.24
CA VAL A 216 14.35 -0.75 -12.05
C VAL A 216 13.43 -1.89 -11.69
N GLN A 217 12.74 -1.76 -10.54
CA GLN A 217 11.77 -2.73 -10.07
C GLN A 217 10.41 -2.10 -9.80
N LYS A 218 9.34 -2.89 -9.92
CA LYS A 218 7.97 -2.52 -9.53
C LYS A 218 7.57 -3.29 -8.30
N ILE A 219 6.93 -2.60 -7.37
CA ILE A 219 6.29 -3.20 -6.21
C ILE A 219 4.85 -2.71 -6.11
N HIS A 220 3.95 -3.59 -5.71
CA HIS A 220 2.56 -3.23 -5.46
C HIS A 220 2.35 -3.05 -3.96
N GLN A 221 1.94 -1.85 -3.56
CA GLN A 221 1.67 -1.54 -2.17
C GLN A 221 0.23 -1.04 -2.02
N PRO A 222 -0.61 -1.71 -1.21
CA PRO A 222 -1.99 -1.27 -0.99
C PRO A 222 -2.05 0.03 -0.19
N ARG A 223 -0.98 0.37 0.54
CA ARG A 223 -0.82 1.62 1.27
C ARG A 223 0.55 2.20 0.96
N PRO A 224 0.68 3.53 0.86
CA PRO A 224 1.98 4.16 0.71
C PRO A 224 2.96 3.73 1.82
N SER A 225 4.15 3.29 1.41
CA SER A 225 5.27 2.95 2.28
C SER A 225 5.65 4.13 3.18
N PRO A 226 6.34 3.89 4.30
CA PRO A 226 6.85 4.97 5.16
C PRO A 226 7.60 6.05 4.39
N PHE A 227 8.38 5.68 3.37
CA PHE A 227 9.06 6.65 2.51
C PHE A 227 8.10 7.38 1.56
N ALA A 228 7.16 6.69 0.92
CA ALA A 228 6.16 7.34 0.06
C ALA A 228 5.28 8.33 0.84
N ARG A 229 4.99 8.05 2.11
CA ARG A 229 4.25 8.96 3.00
C ARG A 229 4.94 10.31 3.20
N GLN A 230 6.28 10.38 3.12
CA GLN A 230 7.01 11.63 3.31
C GLN A 230 6.79 12.61 2.16
N ILE A 231 6.80 12.15 0.91
CA ILE A 231 6.50 13.02 -0.24
C ILE A 231 5.01 13.37 -0.28
N LEU A 232 4.13 12.47 0.14
CA LEU A 232 2.69 12.73 0.29
C LEU A 232 2.40 13.75 1.39
N ALA A 233 3.10 13.71 2.53
CA ALA A 233 2.91 14.72 3.58
C ALA A 233 3.34 16.13 3.13
N ARG A 234 4.29 16.20 2.19
CA ARG A 234 4.82 17.47 1.67
C ARG A 234 3.97 18.07 0.55
N PHE A 235 3.44 17.23 -0.35
CA PHE A 235 2.75 17.68 -1.58
C PHE A 235 1.32 17.14 -1.74
N GLY A 236 0.90 16.22 -0.89
CA GLY A 236 -0.48 15.80 -0.78
C GLY A 236 -1.24 16.76 0.12
N GLU A 237 -2.38 17.24 -0.36
CA GLU A 237 -3.47 17.56 0.57
C GLU A 237 -3.72 16.30 1.39
N PHE A 238 -3.74 16.43 2.72
CA PHE A 238 -3.67 15.36 3.70
C PHE A 238 -4.95 14.48 3.69
N LEU A 239 -5.14 13.70 2.62
CA LEU A 239 -6.16 12.67 2.52
C LEU A 239 -5.41 11.38 2.24
N GLU A 240 -5.20 10.56 3.29
CA GLU A 240 -4.81 9.17 3.05
C GLU A 240 -5.84 8.59 2.07
N PRO A 241 -5.43 8.03 0.93
CA PRO A 241 -6.38 7.46 -0.02
C PRO A 241 -7.23 6.43 0.71
N GLU A 242 -8.55 6.57 0.61
CA GLU A 242 -9.47 5.62 1.23
C GLU A 242 -9.19 4.24 0.65
N ILE A 243 -8.87 3.28 1.52
CA ILE A 243 -8.67 1.90 1.11
C ILE A 243 -10.01 1.42 0.57
N PRO A 244 -10.09 0.97 -0.70
CA PRO A 244 -11.35 0.50 -1.26
C PRO A 244 -11.94 -0.60 -0.37
N GLU A 245 -13.23 -0.50 -0.05
CA GLU A 245 -13.90 -1.47 0.82
C GLU A 245 -13.74 -2.90 0.28
N SER A 246 -13.79 -3.06 -1.04
CA SER A 246 -13.56 -4.34 -1.74
C SER A 246 -12.24 -5.00 -1.36
N TYR A 247 -11.16 -4.22 -1.26
CA TYR A 247 -9.84 -4.73 -0.86
C TYR A 247 -9.85 -5.21 0.60
N ILE A 248 -10.48 -4.46 1.50
CA ILE A 248 -10.62 -4.84 2.92
C ILE A 248 -11.40 -6.16 3.05
N LEU A 249 -12.48 -6.30 2.28
CA LEU A 249 -13.31 -7.50 2.27
C LEU A 249 -12.55 -8.71 1.70
N GLU A 250 -11.78 -8.53 0.62
CA GLU A 250 -10.98 -9.61 0.03
C GLU A 250 -9.89 -10.12 0.98
N GLN A 251 -9.18 -9.21 1.66
CA GLN A 251 -8.19 -9.58 2.67
C GLN A 251 -8.83 -10.29 3.87
N THR A 252 -10.03 -9.84 4.27
CA THR A 252 -10.80 -10.49 5.33
C THR A 252 -11.21 -11.92 4.93
N LYS A 253 -11.68 -12.10 3.70
CA LYS A 253 -12.01 -13.42 3.12
C LYS A 253 -10.79 -14.35 3.13
N LYS A 254 -9.66 -13.91 2.61
CA LYS A 254 -8.40 -14.69 2.62
C LYS A 254 -7.98 -15.07 4.03
N ARG A 255 -8.02 -14.12 4.98
CA ARG A 255 -7.67 -14.33 6.39
C ARG A 255 -8.58 -15.38 7.06
N LEU A 256 -9.90 -15.30 6.87
CA LEU A 256 -10.85 -16.21 7.49
C LEU A 256 -10.76 -17.62 6.91
N LEU A 257 -10.65 -17.76 5.58
CA LEU A 257 -10.55 -19.08 4.92
C LEU A 257 -9.26 -19.83 5.29
N ASN A 258 -8.16 -19.10 5.52
CA ASN A 258 -6.88 -19.71 5.89
C ASN A 258 -6.74 -20.02 7.39
N ARG A 259 -7.75 -19.70 8.22
CA ARG A 259 -7.73 -20.10 9.64
C ARG A 259 -7.92 -21.61 9.79
N LYS A 260 -7.21 -22.16 10.77
CA LYS A 260 -7.40 -23.55 11.24
C LYS A 260 -8.51 -23.57 12.28
N VAL A 261 -9.36 -24.60 12.24
CA VAL A 261 -10.43 -24.86 13.21
C VAL A 261 -10.34 -26.32 13.64
N ARG A 262 -10.62 -26.59 14.93
CA ARG A 262 -10.76 -27.95 15.44
C ARG A 262 -12.23 -28.35 15.38
N LEU A 263 -12.52 -29.39 14.62
CA LEU A 263 -13.84 -30.00 14.53
C LEU A 263 -13.96 -31.10 15.59
N VAL A 264 -15.04 -31.09 16.38
CA VAL A 264 -15.32 -32.10 17.41
C VAL A 264 -16.74 -32.64 17.21
N CYS A 265 -16.88 -33.97 17.14
CA CYS A 265 -18.20 -34.59 17.04
C CYS A 265 -18.88 -34.71 18.40
N LEU A 266 -20.05 -34.09 18.55
CA LEU A 266 -20.86 -34.20 19.78
C LEU A 266 -21.64 -35.51 19.83
N HIS A 267 -21.92 -36.12 18.68
CA HIS A 267 -22.66 -37.38 18.65
C HIS A 267 -21.84 -38.60 19.06
N CYS A 268 -20.54 -38.69 18.74
CA CYS A 268 -19.72 -39.83 19.21
C CYS A 268 -18.66 -39.45 20.26
N GLY A 269 -18.19 -38.20 20.30
CA GLY A 269 -17.09 -37.75 21.17
C GLY A 269 -15.71 -38.34 20.83
N GLN A 270 -15.64 -39.24 19.86
CA GLN A 270 -14.44 -40.02 19.53
C GLN A 270 -13.66 -39.48 18.33
N TRP A 271 -14.24 -38.55 17.57
CA TRP A 271 -13.60 -37.92 16.42
C TRP A 271 -13.33 -36.44 16.71
N SER A 272 -12.07 -36.05 16.52
CA SER A 272 -11.62 -34.66 16.47
C SER A 272 -10.56 -34.50 15.39
N SER A 273 -10.57 -33.37 14.68
CA SER A 273 -9.60 -33.10 13.62
C SER A 273 -9.39 -31.59 13.47
N VAL A 274 -8.13 -31.16 13.33
CA VAL A 274 -7.78 -29.77 13.02
C VAL A 274 -7.64 -29.64 11.51
N ARG A 275 -8.38 -28.70 10.91
CA ARG A 275 -8.39 -28.48 9.45
C ARG A 275 -8.44 -27.00 9.13
N THR A 276 -7.92 -26.64 7.96
CA THR A 276 -8.05 -25.28 7.41
C THR A 276 -9.44 -25.13 6.80
N ILE A 277 -10.13 -24.02 7.11
CA ILE A 277 -11.51 -23.78 6.69
C ILE A 277 -11.68 -23.85 5.17
N LYS A 278 -10.71 -23.33 4.41
CA LYS A 278 -10.68 -23.38 2.94
C LYS A 278 -10.98 -24.79 2.38
N HIS A 279 -10.42 -25.82 3.00
CA HIS A 279 -10.47 -27.22 2.54
C HIS A 279 -11.58 -28.06 3.20
N LEU A 280 -12.52 -27.43 3.90
CA LEU A 280 -13.67 -28.12 4.46
C LEU A 280 -14.78 -28.27 3.42
N ASP A 281 -15.51 -29.37 3.53
CA ASP A 281 -16.77 -29.60 2.83
C ASP A 281 -17.84 -28.61 3.31
N ASP A 282 -18.83 -28.32 2.48
CA ASP A 282 -19.90 -27.37 2.81
C ASP A 282 -20.69 -27.77 4.06
N HIS A 283 -20.87 -29.08 4.28
CA HIS A 283 -21.38 -29.63 5.52
C HIS A 283 -20.43 -30.68 6.09
N PRO A 284 -19.62 -30.34 7.11
CA PRO A 284 -18.69 -31.29 7.71
C PRO A 284 -19.46 -32.39 8.46
N HIS A 285 -18.99 -33.63 8.33
CA HIS A 285 -19.52 -34.79 9.02
C HIS A 285 -18.41 -35.55 9.76
N CYS A 286 -18.82 -36.35 10.74
CA CYS A 286 -17.90 -37.18 11.51
C CYS A 286 -17.41 -38.36 10.68
N LYS A 287 -16.09 -38.54 10.54
CA LYS A 287 -15.50 -39.68 9.83
C LYS A 287 -15.64 -41.03 10.54
N LYS A 288 -16.13 -41.06 11.77
CA LYS A 288 -16.35 -42.30 12.55
C LYS A 288 -17.80 -42.75 12.60
N CYS A 289 -18.75 -41.82 12.73
CA CYS A 289 -20.17 -42.14 12.92
C CYS A 289 -21.10 -41.46 11.90
N ALA A 290 -20.54 -40.80 10.88
CA ALA A 290 -21.27 -40.04 9.85
C ALA A 290 -22.18 -38.88 10.37
N SER A 291 -22.26 -38.66 11.68
CA SER A 291 -23.09 -37.58 12.24
C SER A 291 -22.59 -36.19 11.82
N ARG A 292 -23.54 -35.30 11.49
CA ARG A 292 -23.32 -33.89 11.16
C ARG A 292 -23.29 -32.98 12.40
N LEU A 293 -23.48 -33.52 13.60
CA LEU A 293 -23.45 -32.75 14.85
C LEU A 293 -21.99 -32.44 15.27
N ILE A 294 -21.39 -31.48 14.57
CA ILE A 294 -19.98 -31.10 14.68
C ILE A 294 -19.88 -29.67 15.23
N ALA A 295 -19.12 -29.48 16.31
CA ALA A 295 -18.72 -28.13 16.76
C ALA A 295 -17.37 -27.74 16.18
N GLY A 296 -17.23 -26.47 15.79
CA GLY A 296 -15.98 -25.83 15.42
C GLY A 296 -15.44 -24.98 16.57
N VAL A 297 -14.35 -25.42 17.19
CA VAL A 297 -13.68 -24.72 18.30
C VAL A 297 -12.26 -24.30 17.91
N PHE A 298 -11.62 -23.51 18.78
CA PHE A 298 -10.24 -23.08 18.57
C PHE A 298 -9.30 -24.29 18.42
N PRO A 299 -8.25 -24.20 17.57
CA PRO A 299 -7.32 -25.31 17.33
C PRO A 299 -6.64 -25.88 18.58
N THR A 300 -6.54 -25.11 19.65
CA THR A 300 -5.92 -25.51 20.92
C THR A 300 -6.92 -26.04 21.94
N ASP A 301 -8.23 -25.87 21.72
CA ASP A 301 -9.26 -26.29 22.67
C ASP A 301 -9.45 -27.82 22.65
N GLU A 302 -8.95 -28.50 23.68
CA GLU A 302 -9.17 -29.94 23.90
C GLU A 302 -10.25 -30.22 24.94
N LEU A 303 -10.72 -29.19 25.65
CA LEU A 303 -11.63 -29.33 26.78
C LEU A 303 -12.98 -29.88 26.33
N LEU A 304 -13.50 -29.39 25.20
CA LEU A 304 -14.78 -29.85 24.68
C LEU A 304 -14.79 -31.36 24.41
N GLN A 305 -13.72 -31.90 23.82
CA GLN A 305 -13.64 -33.33 23.53
C GLN A 305 -13.56 -34.16 24.83
N LYS A 306 -12.78 -33.70 25.81
CA LYS A 306 -12.67 -34.35 27.13
C LYS A 306 -14.03 -34.35 27.85
N ALA A 307 -14.71 -33.20 27.89
CA ALA A 307 -16.02 -33.04 28.50
C ALA A 307 -17.08 -34.00 27.89
N ILE A 308 -17.11 -34.14 26.56
CA ILE A 308 -18.06 -35.05 25.88
C ILE A 308 -17.80 -36.51 26.28
N ARG A 309 -16.53 -36.93 26.32
CA ARG A 309 -16.16 -38.32 26.69
C ARG A 309 -16.54 -38.64 28.13
N ARG A 310 -16.27 -37.71 29.06
CA ARG A 310 -16.61 -37.88 30.49
C ARG A 310 -18.12 -37.87 30.73
N HIS A 311 -18.86 -36.99 30.06
CA HIS A 311 -20.33 -36.97 30.10
C HIS A 311 -20.92 -38.31 29.63
N ARG A 312 -20.37 -38.91 28.57
CA ARG A 312 -20.80 -40.22 28.06
C ARG A 312 -20.48 -41.38 28.99
N ALA A 313 -19.36 -41.29 29.70
CA ALA A 313 -18.96 -42.27 30.70
C ALA A 313 -19.72 -42.13 32.04
N GLY A 314 -20.71 -41.23 32.14
CA GLY A 314 -21.50 -41.00 33.36
C GLY A 314 -20.72 -40.31 34.49
N GLN A 315 -19.57 -39.69 34.19
CA GLN A 315 -18.73 -39.04 35.20
C GLN A 315 -19.26 -37.65 35.57
N ARG A 316 -19.02 -37.22 36.81
CA ARG A 316 -19.27 -35.83 37.24
C ARG A 316 -18.34 -34.86 36.50
N LEU A 317 -18.93 -33.87 35.85
CA LEU A 317 -18.24 -32.82 35.09
C LEU A 317 -17.92 -31.62 35.99
N SER A 318 -16.77 -30.98 35.76
CA SER A 318 -16.46 -29.69 36.37
C SER A 318 -17.37 -28.58 35.84
N THR A 319 -17.45 -27.45 36.56
CA THR A 319 -18.19 -26.25 36.13
C THR A 319 -17.73 -25.74 34.76
N GLU A 320 -16.43 -25.81 34.49
CA GLU A 320 -15.82 -25.47 33.20
C GLU A 320 -16.23 -26.45 32.09
N GLU A 321 -16.21 -27.75 32.36
CA GLU A 321 -16.60 -28.79 31.39
C GLU A 321 -18.09 -28.72 31.04
N GLN A 322 -18.95 -28.45 32.02
CA GLN A 322 -20.38 -28.23 31.80
C GLN A 322 -20.62 -27.00 30.89
N THR A 323 -19.87 -25.91 31.13
CA THR A 323 -19.95 -24.70 30.33
C THR A 323 -19.44 -24.93 28.91
N ALA A 324 -18.33 -25.65 28.75
CA ALA A 324 -17.79 -26.03 27.45
C ALA A 324 -18.79 -26.90 26.67
N LEU A 325 -19.42 -27.88 27.33
CA LEU A 325 -20.43 -28.74 26.71
C LEU A 325 -21.67 -27.94 26.25
N ARG A 326 -22.16 -27.00 27.06
CA ARG A 326 -23.29 -26.12 26.70
C ARG A 326 -22.95 -25.26 25.47
N LYS A 327 -21.83 -24.54 25.50
CA LYS A 327 -21.35 -23.72 24.37
C LYS A 327 -21.08 -24.56 23.13
N GLY A 328 -20.54 -25.77 23.31
CA GLY A 328 -20.29 -26.72 22.24
C GLY A 328 -21.58 -27.18 21.55
N ARG A 329 -22.67 -27.38 22.30
CA ARG A 329 -23.99 -27.72 21.73
C ARG A 329 -24.56 -26.59 20.88
N GLU A 330 -24.53 -25.35 21.39
CA GLU A 330 -24.97 -24.17 20.64
C GLU A 330 -24.14 -23.98 19.36
N ASN A 331 -22.82 -24.17 19.45
CA ASN A 331 -21.92 -24.09 18.30
C ASN A 331 -22.25 -25.17 17.24
N ALA A 332 -22.44 -26.43 17.67
CA ALA A 332 -22.77 -27.53 16.78
C ALA A 332 -24.13 -27.37 16.10
N GLU A 333 -25.12 -26.78 16.78
CA GLU A 333 -26.42 -26.46 16.21
C GLU A 333 -26.28 -25.47 15.04
N VAL A 334 -25.48 -24.43 15.21
CA VAL A 334 -25.24 -23.43 14.15
C VAL A 334 -24.50 -24.04 12.96
N VAL A 335 -23.48 -24.88 13.21
CA VAL A 335 -22.76 -25.60 12.14
C VAL A 335 -23.67 -26.61 11.43
N LEU A 336 -24.57 -27.27 12.15
CA LEU A 336 -25.53 -28.20 11.55
C LEU A 336 -26.44 -27.49 10.55
N ASN A 337 -26.98 -26.32 10.93
CA ASN A 337 -27.91 -25.56 10.11
C ASN A 337 -27.25 -24.86 8.92
N TYR A 338 -26.10 -24.21 9.14
CA TYR A 338 -25.48 -23.35 8.12
C TYR A 338 -24.18 -23.88 7.51
N GLY A 339 -23.61 -24.97 8.04
CA GLY A 339 -22.40 -25.59 7.48
C GLY A 339 -21.14 -24.73 7.54
N LYS A 340 -20.35 -24.77 6.47
CA LYS A 340 -19.07 -24.06 6.31
C LYS A 340 -19.16 -22.54 6.51
N PRO A 341 -20.19 -21.82 6.02
CA PRO A 341 -20.43 -20.42 6.37
C PRO A 341 -20.40 -20.11 7.87
N ALA A 342 -20.97 -20.98 8.72
CA ALA A 342 -20.92 -20.80 10.17
C ALA A 342 -19.49 -20.89 10.71
N LEU A 343 -18.67 -21.82 10.21
CA LEU A 343 -17.27 -21.95 10.60
C LEU A 343 -16.45 -20.74 10.15
N ILE A 344 -16.74 -20.17 8.97
CA ILE A 344 -16.11 -18.94 8.47
C ILE A 344 -16.45 -17.76 9.39
N ALA A 345 -17.73 -17.61 9.76
CA ALA A 345 -18.18 -16.52 10.63
C ALA A 345 -17.59 -16.64 12.05
N MET A 346 -17.62 -17.84 12.65
CA MET A 346 -17.02 -18.09 13.98
C MET A 346 -15.48 -17.97 13.98
N ALA A 347 -14.83 -18.02 12.82
CA ALA A 347 -13.42 -17.70 12.71
C ALA A 347 -13.15 -16.20 12.88
N GLY A 348 -14.18 -15.34 12.89
CA GLY A 348 -14.07 -13.93 13.26
C GLY A 348 -13.83 -13.73 14.76
N ARG A 349 -13.10 -12.68 15.13
CA ARG A 349 -12.83 -12.33 16.53
C ARG A 349 -14.12 -11.90 17.24
N GLY A 350 -14.47 -12.58 18.34
CA GLY A 350 -15.66 -12.26 19.12
C GLY A 350 -16.98 -12.72 18.52
N VAL A 351 -16.94 -13.48 17.42
CA VAL A 351 -18.14 -13.96 16.75
C VAL A 351 -18.54 -15.33 17.33
N GLY A 352 -19.49 -15.33 18.25
CA GLY A 352 -20.07 -16.54 18.86
C GLY A 352 -21.29 -17.09 18.11
N PRO A 353 -21.84 -18.25 18.53
CA PRO A 353 -22.98 -18.90 17.87
C PRO A 353 -24.22 -17.99 17.71
N THR A 354 -24.52 -17.16 18.71
CA THR A 354 -25.63 -16.19 18.68
C THR A 354 -25.42 -15.08 17.65
N VAL A 355 -24.18 -14.62 17.46
CA VAL A 355 -23.82 -13.64 16.44
C VAL A 355 -23.91 -14.26 15.05
N VAL A 356 -23.45 -15.51 14.90
CA VAL A 356 -23.53 -16.22 13.61
C VAL A 356 -24.97 -16.44 13.16
N LYS A 357 -25.88 -16.82 14.06
CA LYS A 357 -27.32 -16.92 13.74
C LYS A 357 -27.86 -15.60 13.16
N ARG A 358 -27.40 -14.45 13.66
CA ARG A 358 -27.78 -13.12 13.15
C ARG A 358 -27.13 -12.77 11.81
N ILE A 359 -25.83 -13.05 11.65
CA ILE A 359 -25.10 -12.77 10.39
C ILE A 359 -25.66 -13.59 9.23
N LEU A 360 -26.04 -14.85 9.50
CA LEU A 360 -26.50 -15.78 8.46
C LEU A 360 -28.02 -15.77 8.25
N ALA A 361 -28.78 -15.04 9.07
CA ALA A 361 -30.20 -14.82 8.86
C ALA A 361 -30.42 -14.02 7.55
N GLY A 362 -31.08 -14.63 6.56
CA GLY A 362 -31.30 -14.02 5.23
C GLY A 362 -30.10 -14.07 4.29
N SER A 363 -29.10 -14.92 4.56
CA SER A 363 -27.86 -15.00 3.76
C SER A 363 -28.05 -15.44 2.30
N HIS A 364 -29.17 -16.11 1.96
CA HIS A 364 -29.45 -16.58 0.60
C HIS A 364 -29.80 -15.46 -0.40
N GLU A 365 -30.21 -14.28 0.08
CA GLU A 365 -30.65 -13.17 -0.76
C GLU A 365 -29.56 -12.09 -0.93
N ARG A 366 -28.41 -12.27 -0.29
CA ARG A 366 -27.37 -11.24 -0.17
C ARG A 366 -26.11 -11.58 -0.95
N PRO A 367 -25.40 -10.58 -1.51
CA PRO A 367 -24.11 -10.79 -2.15
C PRO A 367 -23.06 -11.26 -1.13
N GLU A 368 -22.11 -12.09 -1.58
CA GLU A 368 -21.05 -12.67 -0.74
C GLU A 368 -20.23 -11.60 0.00
N SER A 369 -20.05 -10.41 -0.60
CA SER A 369 -19.35 -9.27 0.00
C SER A 369 -20.02 -8.79 1.30
N GLU A 370 -21.34 -8.83 1.37
CA GLU A 370 -22.11 -8.39 2.53
C GLU A 370 -21.92 -9.34 3.72
N PHE A 371 -21.80 -10.65 3.46
CA PHE A 371 -21.47 -11.63 4.50
C PHE A 371 -20.14 -11.30 5.20
N TYR A 372 -19.10 -10.98 4.42
CA TYR A 372 -17.80 -10.60 4.99
C TYR A 372 -17.82 -9.23 5.66
N ARG A 373 -18.64 -8.29 5.15
CA ARG A 373 -18.85 -6.96 5.77
C ARG A 373 -19.45 -7.10 7.18
N LEU A 374 -20.50 -7.91 7.33
CA LEU A 374 -21.15 -8.15 8.63
C LEU A 374 -20.20 -8.78 9.66
N ILE A 375 -19.33 -9.71 9.23
CA ILE A 375 -18.30 -10.27 10.12
C ILE A 375 -17.34 -9.16 10.58
N LEU A 376 -16.86 -8.32 9.66
CA LEU A 376 -15.94 -7.22 9.95
C LEU A 376 -16.55 -6.21 10.94
N GLU A 377 -17.82 -5.86 10.79
CA GLU A 377 -18.54 -4.97 11.70
C GLU A 377 -18.63 -5.53 13.12
N ASN A 378 -18.95 -6.82 13.25
CA ASN A 378 -18.98 -7.49 14.55
C ASN A 378 -17.60 -7.57 15.20
N GLU A 379 -16.53 -7.80 14.42
CA GLU A 379 -15.15 -7.72 14.94
C GLU A 379 -14.82 -6.31 15.47
N LYS A 380 -15.22 -5.25 14.74
CA LYS A 380 -15.01 -3.86 15.17
C LYS A 380 -15.76 -3.58 16.47
N GLN A 381 -17.03 -3.98 16.57
CA GLN A 381 -17.81 -3.83 17.80
C GLN A 381 -17.16 -4.58 18.97
N PHE A 382 -16.75 -5.84 18.76
CA PHE A 382 -16.07 -6.62 19.79
C PHE A 382 -14.78 -5.98 20.28
N ILE A 383 -13.94 -5.47 19.36
CA ILE A 383 -12.69 -4.77 19.72
C ILE A 383 -13.00 -3.50 20.53
N ARG A 384 -13.97 -2.69 20.09
CA ARG A 384 -14.39 -1.47 20.80
C ARG A 384 -14.89 -1.77 22.21
N THR A 385 -15.71 -2.81 22.38
CA THR A 385 -16.24 -3.15 23.71
C THR A 385 -15.21 -3.86 24.58
N ARG A 386 -14.17 -4.48 24.03
CA ARG A 386 -13.19 -5.25 24.80
C ARG A 386 -12.34 -4.37 25.73
N GLU A 387 -12.04 -3.12 25.35
CA GLU A 387 -11.33 -2.17 26.22
C GLU A 387 -12.10 -1.93 27.53
N TRP A 388 -13.43 -1.83 27.47
CA TRP A 388 -14.27 -1.56 28.64
C TRP A 388 -14.43 -2.76 29.59
N TRP A 389 -14.25 -3.99 29.08
CA TRP A 389 -14.38 -5.22 29.87
C TRP A 389 -13.06 -5.68 30.50
N ALA A 390 -11.93 -5.13 30.05
CA ALA A 390 -10.63 -5.33 30.69
C ALA A 390 -10.48 -4.48 31.96
N GLU A 391 -11.08 -3.29 32.00
CA GLU A 391 -11.11 -2.40 33.17
C GLU A 391 -12.21 -2.78 34.19
N ALA A 392 -13.27 -3.50 33.76
CA ALA A 392 -14.39 -3.90 34.62
C ALA A 392 -14.18 -5.25 35.35
N LYS A 393 -12.94 -5.69 35.55
CA LYS A 393 -12.62 -6.76 36.50
C LYS A 393 -11.96 -6.12 37.74
N PRO A 394 -12.55 -6.24 38.95
CA PRO A 394 -11.79 -6.00 40.18
C PRO A 394 -10.63 -7.00 40.30
#